data_AF-A0A1L3I5Q8-F1
#
_entry.id   AF-A0A1L3I5Q8-F1
#
_cell.length_a   1.000
_cell.length_b   1.000
_cell.length_c   1.000
_cell.angle_alpha   90.00
_cell.angle_beta   90.00
_cell.angle_gamma   90.00
#
_symmetry.space_group_name_H-M   'P 1'
#
loop_
_entity.id
_entity.type
_entity.pdbx_description
1 polymer ?
#
loop_
_entity_poly.entity_id
_entity_poly.type
_entity_poly.pdbx_seq_one_letter_code
_entity_poly.pdbx_strand_id
1 'polypeptide(L)'
;MSLFHPDNRNRSDRHKKIYAYCEIAYTIVDVSAAVLFVVGSMLFFQDSTTYVGTWLFLIGSMLFGLRPTIKLYREYAYLRLGDYEDITRQ
;
A
#
# COMPACT_ATOMS: atom_id res chain seq x y z
N MET A 1 -15.71 16.08 -0.89
CA MET A 1 -15.03 15.20 0.09
C MET A 1 -13.71 15.82 0.51
N SER A 2 -13.36 15.75 1.80
CA SER A 2 -12.00 16.13 2.25
C SER A 2 -11.04 14.94 2.06
N LEU A 3 -9.82 15.22 1.59
CA LEU A 3 -8.77 14.21 1.40
C LEU A 3 -8.29 13.67 2.76
N PHE A 4 -8.05 12.36 2.85
CA PHE A 4 -7.55 11.66 4.02
C PHE A 4 -8.45 11.72 5.27
N HIS A 5 -9.72 12.11 5.13
CA HIS A 5 -10.63 12.17 6.25
C HIS A 5 -11.00 10.75 6.75
N PRO A 6 -10.82 10.42 8.05
CA PRO A 6 -11.08 9.08 8.57
C PRO A 6 -12.47 8.50 8.25
N ASP A 7 -13.49 9.34 8.16
CA ASP A 7 -14.89 8.94 7.90
C ASP A 7 -15.14 8.49 6.46
N ASN A 8 -14.26 8.83 5.50
CA ASN A 8 -14.43 8.45 4.09
C ASN A 8 -14.56 6.93 3.91
N ARG A 9 -13.98 6.12 4.80
CA ARG A 9 -14.06 4.65 4.74
C ARG A 9 -15.46 4.09 5.05
N ASN A 10 -16.30 4.82 5.77
CA ASN A 10 -17.60 4.37 6.27
C ASN A 10 -18.80 4.98 5.52
N ARG A 11 -18.57 5.89 4.56
CA ARG A 11 -19.65 6.64 3.88
C ARG A 11 -20.60 5.78 3.06
N SER A 12 -20.09 4.76 2.36
CA SER A 12 -20.93 3.84 1.58
C SER A 12 -20.29 2.45 1.44
N ASP A 13 -21.07 1.44 1.06
CA ASP A 13 -20.56 0.06 0.96
C ASP A 13 -19.48 -0.10 -0.11
N ARG A 14 -19.45 0.77 -1.13
CA ARG A 14 -18.35 0.83 -2.10
C ARG A 14 -17.06 1.35 -1.48
N HIS A 15 -17.14 2.33 -0.59
CA HIS A 15 -15.98 2.85 0.14
C HIS A 15 -15.37 1.78 1.05
N LYS A 16 -16.20 1.02 1.75
CA LYS A 16 -15.77 -0.11 2.60
C LYS A 16 -15.04 -1.18 1.79
N LYS A 17 -15.54 -1.54 0.60
CA LYS A 17 -14.89 -2.50 -0.30
C LYS A 17 -13.50 -2.02 -0.73
N ILE A 18 -13.38 -0.78 -1.20
CA ILE A 18 -12.09 -0.21 -1.60
C ILE A 18 -11.12 -0.16 -0.42
N TYR A 19 -11.60 0.26 0.75
CA TYR A 19 -10.81 0.25 1.97
C TYR A 19 -10.25 -1.16 2.25
N ALA A 20 -11.10 -2.18 2.25
CA ALA A 20 -10.70 -3.56 2.53
C ALA A 20 -9.64 -4.07 1.54
N TYR A 21 -9.82 -3.85 0.24
CA TYR A 21 -8.82 -4.26 -0.76
C TYR A 21 -7.49 -3.54 -0.56
N CYS A 22 -7.50 -2.24 -0.29
CA CYS A 22 -6.28 -1.49 -0.01
C CYS A 22 -5.57 -1.96 1.27
N GLU A 23 -6.30 -2.28 2.34
CA GLU A 23 -5.71 -2.79 3.59
C GLU A 23 -5.06 -4.17 3.40
N ILE A 24 -5.69 -5.05 2.63
CA ILE A 24 -5.08 -6.34 2.26
C ILE A 24 -3.80 -6.09 1.44
N ALA A 25 -3.85 -5.17 0.47
CA ALA A 25 -2.69 -4.82 -0.34
C ALA A 25 -1.53 -4.25 0.50
N TYR A 26 -1.81 -3.36 1.48
CA TYR A 26 -0.78 -2.89 2.41
C TYR A 26 -0.18 -4.03 3.21
N THR A 27 -1.01 -4.91 3.75
CA THR A 27 -0.54 -6.04 4.57
C THR A 27 0.40 -6.94 3.77
N ILE A 28 0.06 -7.24 2.51
CA ILE A 28 0.90 -8.03 1.62
C ILE A 28 2.23 -7.32 1.35
N VAL A 29 2.19 -6.03 1.03
CA VAL A 29 3.40 -5.22 0.77
C VAL A 29 4.30 -5.15 2.01
N ASP A 30 3.73 -4.86 3.17
CA ASP A 30 4.46 -4.71 4.44
C ASP A 30 5.13 -6.04 4.85
N VAL A 31 4.40 -7.16 4.76
CA VAL A 31 4.96 -8.50 5.04
C VAL A 31 6.04 -8.88 4.04
N SER A 32 5.81 -8.64 2.74
CA SER A 32 6.79 -8.95 1.69
C SER A 32 8.07 -8.14 1.88
N ALA A 33 7.96 -6.84 2.18
CA ALA A 33 9.09 -5.99 2.48
C ALA A 33 9.86 -6.49 3.71
N ALA A 34 9.15 -6.82 4.80
CA ALA A 34 9.77 -7.34 6.01
C ALA A 34 10.55 -8.63 5.76
N VAL A 35 9.97 -9.59 5.01
CA VAL A 35 10.64 -10.84 4.65
C VAL A 35 11.90 -10.57 3.82
N LEU A 36 11.82 -9.72 2.79
CA LEU A 36 12.98 -9.38 1.95
C LEU A 36 14.10 -8.73 2.77
N PHE A 37 13.77 -7.83 3.70
CA PHE A 37 14.78 -7.19 4.55
C PHE A 37 15.42 -8.16 5.53
N VAL A 38 14.63 -9.02 6.18
CA VAL A 38 15.18 -10.01 7.12
C VAL A 38 16.11 -10.98 6.39
N VAL A 39 15.67 -11.54 5.27
CA VAL A 39 16.50 -12.45 4.46
C VAL A 39 17.73 -11.74 3.92
N GLY A 40 17.56 -10.54 3.33
CA GLY A 40 18.68 -9.74 2.85
C GLY A 40 19.69 -9.42 3.95
N SER A 41 19.23 -9.20 5.19
CA SER A 41 20.11 -8.88 6.33
C SER A 41 20.95 -10.07 6.72
N MET A 42 20.39 -11.28 6.69
CA MET A 42 21.15 -12.51 6.91
C MET A 42 22.22 -12.72 5.84
N LEU A 43 21.93 -12.40 4.57
CA LEU A 43 22.88 -12.53 3.46
C LEU A 43 24.06 -11.55 3.55
N PHE A 44 23.96 -10.47 4.31
CA PHE A 44 25.08 -9.54 4.53
C PHE A 44 26.13 -10.06 5.52
N PHE A 45 25.91 -11.20 6.18
CA PHE A 45 26.91 -11.78 7.10
C PHE A 45 28.03 -12.55 6.38
N GLN A 46 27.95 -12.73 5.07
CA GLN A 46 28.99 -13.38 4.26
C GLN A 46 29.22 -12.58 2.96
N ASP A 47 30.48 -12.29 2.64
CA ASP A 47 30.85 -11.50 1.47
C ASP A 47 30.36 -12.12 0.15
N SER A 48 30.32 -13.45 0.06
CA SER A 48 29.84 -14.17 -1.13
C SER A 48 28.35 -13.99 -1.42
N THR A 49 27.54 -13.65 -0.41
CA THR A 49 26.08 -13.48 -0.55
C THR A 49 25.63 -12.02 -0.55
N THR A 50 26.53 -11.08 -0.25
CA THR A 50 26.28 -9.64 -0.21
C THR A 50 25.66 -9.08 -1.49
N TYR A 51 26.06 -9.55 -2.67
CA TYR A 51 25.48 -9.10 -3.95
C TYR A 51 23.96 -9.42 -4.01
N VAL A 52 23.58 -10.63 -3.61
CA VAL A 52 22.17 -11.04 -3.56
C VAL A 52 21.43 -10.28 -2.45
N GLY A 53 22.03 -10.15 -1.27
CA GLY A 53 21.47 -9.38 -0.15
C GLY A 53 21.16 -7.93 -0.54
N THR A 54 22.03 -7.30 -1.31
CA THR A 54 21.85 -5.92 -1.82
C THR A 54 20.59 -5.78 -2.67
N TRP A 55 20.34 -6.73 -3.58
CA TRP A 55 19.13 -6.71 -4.40
C TRP A 55 17.86 -6.97 -3.60
N LEU A 56 17.89 -7.89 -2.63
CA LEU A 56 16.75 -8.11 -1.73
C LEU A 56 16.41 -6.84 -0.94
N PHE A 57 17.43 -6.13 -0.45
CA PHE A 57 17.25 -4.83 0.21
C PHE A 57 16.68 -3.76 -0.72
N LEU A 58 17.15 -3.68 -1.96
CA LEU A 58 16.64 -2.72 -2.94
C LEU A 58 15.16 -2.98 -3.24
N ILE A 59 14.78 -4.24 -3.51
CA ILE A 59 13.39 -4.62 -3.78
C ILE A 59 12.52 -4.36 -2.54
N GLY A 60 12.98 -4.75 -1.34
CA GLY A 60 12.28 -4.43 -0.09
C GLY A 60 12.06 -2.92 0.10
N SER A 61 13.03 -2.10 -0.31
CA SER A 61 12.94 -0.63 -0.26
C SER A 61 11.93 -0.07 -1.25
N MET A 62 11.85 -0.65 -2.45
CA MET A 62 10.81 -0.30 -3.43
C MET A 62 9.41 -0.65 -2.91
N LEU A 63 9.24 -1.79 -2.22
CA LEU A 63 7.97 -2.17 -1.59
C LEU A 63 7.54 -1.15 -0.52
N PHE A 64 8.47 -0.60 0.27
CA PHE A 64 8.14 0.52 1.18
C PHE A 64 7.54 1.73 0.44
N GLY A 65 8.01 2.01 -0.78
CA GLY A 65 7.44 3.06 -1.64
C GLY A 65 6.05 2.73 -2.20
N LEU A 66 5.68 1.45 -2.31
CA LEU A 66 4.33 1.06 -2.74
C LEU A 66 3.27 1.40 -1.69
N ARG A 67 3.60 1.38 -0.41
CA ARG A 67 2.67 1.70 0.67
C ARG A 67 2.07 3.12 0.56
N PRO A 68 2.84 4.22 0.47
CA PRO A 68 2.25 5.54 0.23
C PRO A 68 1.55 5.63 -1.13
N THR A 69 2.00 4.88 -2.14
CA THR A 69 1.38 4.84 -3.47
C THR A 69 -0.04 4.27 -3.44
N ILE A 70 -0.24 3.13 -2.76
CA ILE A 70 -1.57 2.53 -2.56
C ILE A 70 -2.48 3.47 -1.76
N LYS A 71 -1.92 4.25 -0.82
CA LYS A 71 -2.67 5.27 -0.06
C LYS A 71 -3.15 6.40 -0.93
N LEU A 72 -2.30 6.91 -1.82
CA LEU A 72 -2.69 7.92 -2.80
C LEU A 72 -3.76 7.38 -3.77
N TYR A 73 -3.58 6.15 -4.26
CA TYR A 73 -4.57 5.51 -5.11
C TYR A 73 -5.94 5.38 -4.44
N ARG A 74 -5.97 5.01 -3.15
CA ARG A 74 -7.21 4.94 -2.36
C ARG A 74 -7.92 6.29 -2.27
N GLU A 75 -7.19 7.36 -1.95
CA GLU A 75 -7.79 8.70 -1.89
C GLU A 75 -8.32 9.15 -3.25
N TYR A 76 -7.59 8.88 -4.33
CA TYR A 76 -8.07 9.14 -5.69
C TYR A 76 -9.37 8.38 -6.00
N ALA A 77 -9.46 7.10 -5.61
CA ALA A 77 -10.66 6.30 -5.79
C ALA A 77 -11.85 6.84 -4.99
N TYR A 78 -11.62 7.32 -3.75
CA TYR A 78 -12.66 7.98 -2.96
C TYR A 78 -13.15 9.28 -3.58
N LEU A 79 -12.25 10.12 -4.10
CA LEU A 79 -12.64 11.35 -4.80
C LEU A 79 -13.56 11.05 -5.99
N ARG A 80 -13.21 10.03 -6.79
CA ARG A 80 -14.03 9.61 -7.94
C ARG A 80 -15.40 9.11 -7.50
N LEU A 81 -15.47 8.32 -6.42
CA LEU A 81 -16.73 7.81 -5.88
C LEU A 81 -17.66 8.90 -5.35
N GLY A 82 -17.12 9.90 -4.66
CA GLY A 82 -17.92 11.03 -4.17
C GLY A 82 -18.59 11.79 -5.30
N ASP A 83 -17.88 12.02 -6.40
CA ASP A 83 -18.40 12.70 -7.59
C ASP A 83 -19.57 11.93 -8.24
N TYR A 84 -19.48 10.60 -8.31
CA TYR A 84 -20.57 9.75 -8.84
C TYR A 84 -21.81 9.70 -7.94
N GLU A 85 -21.65 9.76 -6.62
CA GLU A 85 -22.78 9.80 -5.68
C GLU A 85 -23.52 11.14 -5.76
N ASP A 86 -22.82 12.25 -6.00
CA ASP A 86 -23.43 13.58 -6.11
C ASP A 86 -24.27 13.73 -7.40
N ILE A 87 -23.83 13.20 -8.54
CA ILE A 87 -24.59 13.22 -9.80
C ILE A 87 -25.83 12.30 -9.82
N THR A 88 -25.86 11.26 -8.97
CA THR A 88 -26.98 10.30 -8.91
C THR A 88 -28.06 10.69 -7.90
N ARG A 89 -27.83 11.76 -7.12
CA ARG A 89 -28.75 12.28 -6.11
C ARG A 89 -29.60 13.48 -6.57
N GLN A 90 -29.39 13.96 -7.80
CA GLN A 90 -30.25 14.94 -8.47
C GLN A 90 -31.44 14.26 -9.14
#